data_AF-A0A3B8TNY2-F1
#
_entry.id   AF-A0A3B8TNY2-F1
#
_cell.length_a   1.000
_cell.length_b   1.000
_cell.length_c   1.000
_cell.angle_alpha   90.00
_cell.angle_beta   90.00
_cell.angle_gamma   90.00
#
_symmetry.space_group_name_H-M   'P 1'
#
loop_
_entity.id
_entity.type
_entity.pdbx_description
1 polymer ?
#
loop_
_entity_poly.entity_id
_entity_poly.type
_entity_poly.pdbx_seq_one_letter_code
_entity_poly.pdbx_strand_id
1 'polypeptide(L)'
;MSKFNKDSNVYTIGFLAVLALVVALVLGVLSQSLKPLSDANIKLDTRKKILMSCVSDPNIVATKDEAWINGTYENSISGVLIDVKGDTVADVVPEGSYDFRNEVKNQGEERQIPIYSYTDEKDSTYYIVQMIGMG
;
A
#
# COMPACT_ATOMS: atom_id res chain seq x y z
N MET A 1 -8.45 -23.39 -53.32
CA MET A 1 -7.71 -22.67 -52.26
C MET A 1 -8.21 -21.24 -52.21
N SER A 2 -9.00 -20.89 -51.19
CA SER A 2 -9.45 -19.51 -50.99
C SER A 2 -8.24 -18.66 -50.64
N LYS A 3 -7.89 -17.70 -51.50
CA LYS A 3 -6.79 -16.76 -51.25
C LYS A 3 -7.21 -15.84 -50.11
N PHE A 4 -6.55 -15.98 -48.95
CA PHE A 4 -6.66 -15.05 -47.84
C PHE A 4 -6.28 -13.64 -48.34
N ASN A 5 -7.26 -12.73 -48.43
CA ASN A 5 -7.05 -11.39 -48.95
C ASN A 5 -6.49 -10.49 -47.83
N LYS A 6 -5.16 -10.28 -47.85
CA LYS A 6 -4.41 -9.55 -46.82
C LYS A 6 -4.60 -8.02 -46.88
N ASP A 7 -5.13 -7.51 -47.98
CA ASP A 7 -5.41 -6.07 -48.18
C ASP A 7 -6.84 -5.68 -47.74
N SER A 8 -7.59 -6.61 -47.16
CA SER A 8 -8.94 -6.34 -46.65
C SER A 8 -8.88 -5.69 -45.27
N ASN A 9 -9.63 -4.59 -45.09
CA ASN A 9 -9.82 -3.96 -43.78
C ASN A 9 -10.31 -4.95 -42.71
N VAL A 10 -11.07 -5.98 -43.11
CA VAL A 10 -11.55 -7.05 -42.22
C VAL A 10 -10.39 -7.89 -41.68
N TYR A 11 -9.37 -8.18 -42.51
CA TYR A 11 -8.18 -8.90 -42.09
C TYR A 11 -7.38 -8.08 -41.07
N THR A 12 -7.20 -6.79 -41.33
CA THR A 12 -6.53 -5.87 -40.39
C THR A 12 -7.27 -5.76 -39.07
N ILE A 13 -8.60 -5.59 -39.09
CA ILE A 13 -9.42 -5.50 -37.88
C ILE A 13 -9.35 -6.80 -37.07
N GLY A 14 -9.47 -7.96 -37.72
CA GLY A 14 -9.36 -9.26 -37.05
C GLY A 14 -7.97 -9.53 -36.48
N PHE A 15 -6.92 -9.16 -37.22
CA PHE A 15 -5.53 -9.26 -36.77
C PHE A 15 -5.29 -8.38 -35.53
N LEU A 16 -5.74 -7.12 -35.54
CA LEU A 16 -5.63 -6.22 -34.41
C LEU A 16 -6.42 -6.71 -33.20
N ALA A 17 -7.60 -7.31 -33.39
CA ALA A 17 -8.37 -7.90 -32.31
C ALA A 17 -7.64 -9.06 -31.62
N VAL A 18 -7.03 -9.96 -32.40
CA VAL A 18 -6.23 -11.07 -31.85
C VAL A 18 -4.97 -10.54 -31.17
N LEU A 19 -4.28 -9.58 -31.78
CA LEU A 19 -3.09 -8.95 -31.19
C LEU A 19 -3.43 -8.25 -29.85
N ALA A 20 -4.53 -7.50 -29.79
CA ALA A 20 -4.99 -6.84 -28.58
C ALA A 20 -5.32 -7.85 -27.47
N LEU A 21 -5.96 -8.97 -27.82
CA LEU A 21 -6.22 -10.07 -26.88
C LEU A 21 -4.92 -10.64 -26.31
N VAL A 22 -3.93 -10.93 -27.16
CA VAL A 22 -2.63 -11.45 -26.72
C VAL A 22 -1.91 -10.46 -25.80
N VAL A 23 -1.88 -9.18 -26.18
CA VAL A 23 -1.24 -8.13 -25.37
C VAL A 23 -1.95 -7.98 -24.02
N ALA A 24 -3.29 -8.00 -23.99
CA ALA A 24 -4.05 -7.90 -22.75
C ALA A 24 -3.76 -9.06 -21.79
N LEU A 25 -3.65 -10.29 -22.30
CA LEU A 25 -3.30 -11.46 -21.50
C LEU A 25 -1.87 -11.35 -20.92
N VAL A 26 -0.90 -10.94 -21.73
CA VAL A 26 0.49 -10.77 -21.29
C VAL A 26 0.61 -9.67 -20.22
N LEU A 27 0.01 -8.50 -20.45
CA LEU A 27 0.00 -7.40 -19.46
C LEU A 27 -0.73 -7.80 -18.18
N GLY A 28 -1.82 -8.56 -18.28
CA GLY A 28 -2.56 -9.06 -17.12
C GLY A 28 -1.70 -9.94 -16.22
N VAL A 29 -0.98 -10.90 -16.81
CA VAL A 29 -0.07 -11.79 -16.07
C VAL A 29 1.11 -11.02 -15.48
N LEU A 30 1.75 -10.14 -16.26
CA LEU A 30 2.87 -9.33 -15.75
C LEU A 30 2.42 -8.42 -14.60
N SER A 31 1.26 -7.77 -14.73
CA SER A 31 0.72 -6.91 -13.67
C SER A 31 0.43 -7.69 -12.39
N GLN A 32 -0.18 -8.87 -12.48
CA GLN A 32 -0.45 -9.70 -11.31
C GLN A 32 0.85 -10.18 -10.62
N SER A 33 1.90 -10.48 -11.38
CA SER A 33 3.19 -10.92 -10.82
C SER A 33 4.00 -9.79 -10.19
N LEU A 34 3.89 -8.54 -10.70
CA LEU A 34 4.65 -7.40 -10.17
C LEU A 34 3.97 -6.72 -8.96
N LYS A 35 2.63 -6.77 -8.87
CA LYS A 35 1.86 -6.25 -7.73
C LYS A 35 2.38 -6.68 -6.35
N PRO A 36 2.62 -7.99 -6.07
CA PRO A 36 3.03 -8.41 -4.73
C PRO A 36 4.39 -7.82 -4.31
N LEU A 37 5.30 -7.59 -5.26
CA LEU A 37 6.60 -6.96 -4.99
C LEU A 37 6.45 -5.48 -4.66
N SER A 38 5.56 -4.78 -5.37
CA SER A 38 5.25 -3.38 -5.05
C SER A 38 4.58 -3.25 -3.69
N ASP A 39 3.62 -4.11 -3.38
CA ASP A 39 2.87 -4.08 -2.12
C ASP A 39 3.78 -4.34 -0.90
N ALA A 40 4.70 -5.31 -1.02
CA ALA A 40 5.69 -5.58 0.02
C ALA A 40 6.60 -4.37 0.28
N ASN A 41 7.08 -3.71 -0.77
CA ASN A 41 7.93 -2.52 -0.63
C ASN A 41 7.19 -1.32 -0.03
N ILE A 42 5.92 -1.11 -0.40
CA ILE A 42 5.08 -0.04 0.17
C ILE A 42 4.86 -0.28 1.66
N LYS A 43 4.61 -1.54 2.04
CA LYS A 43 4.44 -1.95 3.43
C LYS A 43 5.70 -1.66 4.25
N LEU A 44 6.87 -2.03 3.73
CA LEU A 44 8.15 -1.78 4.39
C LEU A 44 8.45 -0.29 4.55
N ASP A 45 8.22 0.50 3.50
CA ASP A 45 8.43 1.94 3.55
C ASP A 45 7.50 2.61 4.58
N THR A 46 6.26 2.15 4.69
CA THR A 46 5.30 2.64 5.69
C THR A 46 5.78 2.32 7.11
N ARG A 47 6.16 1.06 7.38
CA ARG A 47 6.73 0.66 8.68
C ARG A 47 7.98 1.46 9.02
N LYS A 48 8.87 1.67 8.04
CA LYS A 48 10.09 2.46 8.18
C LYS A 48 9.79 3.91 8.55
N LYS A 49 8.83 4.56 7.89
CA LYS A 49 8.41 5.93 8.17
C LYS A 49 7.81 6.09 9.57
N ILE A 50 6.99 5.13 10.01
CA ILE A 50 6.45 5.14 11.37
C ILE A 50 7.59 5.02 12.39
N LEU A 51 8.50 4.06 12.22
CA LEU A 51 9.66 3.90 13.11
C LEU A 51 10.56 5.15 13.13
N MET A 52 10.82 5.78 11.99
CA MET A 52 11.58 7.03 11.91
C MET A 52 10.93 8.17 12.70
N SER A 53 9.61 8.17 12.86
CA SER A 53 8.90 9.16 13.67
C SER A 53 8.96 8.89 15.18
N CYS A 54 9.24 7.64 15.59
CA CYS A 54 9.30 7.23 16.99
C CYS A 54 10.72 7.25 17.56
N VAL A 55 11.73 6.96 16.74
CA VAL A 55 13.11 6.76 17.20
C VAL A 55 13.86 8.09 17.24
N SER A 56 14.57 8.34 18.34
CA SER A 56 15.37 9.55 18.58
C SER A 56 16.46 9.84 17.54
N ASP A 57 16.93 8.82 16.82
CA ASP A 57 17.85 8.96 15.68
C ASP A 57 17.26 8.29 14.41
N PRO A 58 16.72 9.08 13.47
CA PRO A 58 16.13 8.59 12.22
C PRO A 58 17.13 7.87 11.30
N ASN A 59 18.43 8.17 11.41
CA ASN A 59 19.45 7.60 10.53
C ASN A 59 19.76 6.13 10.86
N ILE A 60 19.50 5.71 12.11
CA ILE A 60 19.65 4.33 12.51
C ILE A 60 18.62 3.47 11.76
N VAL A 61 17.35 3.91 11.70
CA VAL A 61 16.28 3.21 10.98
C VAL A 61 16.54 3.18 9.47
N ALA A 62 17.18 4.22 8.92
CA ALA A 62 17.51 4.29 7.50
C ALA A 62 18.46 3.17 7.03
N THR A 63 19.35 2.73 7.92
CA THR A 63 20.50 1.86 7.64
C THR A 63 20.27 0.40 8.05
N LYS A 64 19.11 0.07 8.64
CA LYS A 64 18.80 -1.28 9.14
C LYS A 64 18.11 -2.14 8.09
N ASP A 65 18.34 -3.45 8.20
CA ASP A 65 17.73 -4.45 7.33
C ASP A 65 16.24 -4.62 7.58
N GLU A 66 15.54 -5.13 6.57
CA GLU A 66 14.10 -5.40 6.57
C GLU A 66 13.63 -6.20 7.79
N ALA A 67 14.37 -7.25 8.15
CA ALA A 67 14.03 -8.12 9.27
C ALA A 67 14.05 -7.39 10.62
N TRP A 68 14.99 -6.45 10.79
CA TRP A 68 15.06 -5.63 11.98
C TRP A 68 13.90 -4.64 12.04
N ILE A 69 13.57 -3.99 10.91
CA ILE A 69 12.43 -3.06 10.80
C ILE A 69 11.12 -3.77 11.15
N ASN A 70 10.87 -4.94 10.58
CA ASN A 70 9.66 -5.73 10.84
C ASN A 70 9.57 -6.16 12.30
N GLY A 71 10.67 -6.69 12.86
CA GLY A 71 10.71 -7.15 14.25
C GLY A 71 10.53 -6.02 15.27
N THR A 72 11.17 -4.87 15.07
CA THR A 72 11.01 -3.71 15.97
C THR A 72 9.61 -3.12 15.84
N TYR A 73 9.06 -3.04 14.63
CA TYR A 73 7.70 -2.56 14.43
C TYR A 73 6.67 -3.43 15.17
N GLU A 74 6.74 -4.75 15.01
CA GLU A 74 5.78 -5.69 15.62
C GLU A 74 5.89 -5.74 17.15
N ASN A 75 7.08 -5.47 17.72
CA ASN A 75 7.27 -5.48 19.17
C ASN A 75 6.99 -4.14 19.85
N SER A 76 7.19 -3.02 19.16
CA SER A 76 7.19 -1.69 19.78
C SER A 76 6.04 -0.78 19.33
N ILE A 77 5.33 -1.13 18.25
CA ILE A 77 4.25 -0.32 17.70
C ILE A 77 2.95 -1.12 17.71
N SER A 78 1.93 -0.56 18.37
CA SER A 78 0.55 -1.07 18.29
C SER A 78 -0.29 -0.13 17.45
N GLY A 79 -0.96 -0.65 16.43
CA GLY A 79 -1.78 0.15 15.51
C GLY A 79 -3.25 -0.12 15.70
N VAL A 80 -4.03 0.88 16.11
CA VAL A 80 -5.48 0.79 16.28
C VAL A 80 -6.17 1.64 15.20
N LEU A 81 -7.25 1.11 14.64
CA LEU A 81 -8.09 1.84 13.71
C LEU A 81 -9.30 2.38 14.46
N ILE A 82 -9.46 3.71 14.46
CA ILE A 82 -10.57 4.39 15.12
C ILE A 82 -11.47 5.07 14.09
N ASP A 83 -12.74 5.29 14.44
CA ASP A 83 -13.64 6.13 13.67
C ASP A 83 -13.49 7.62 14.06
N VAL A 84 -14.07 8.53 13.28
CA VAL A 84 -14.16 9.97 13.57
C VAL A 84 -14.80 10.24 14.95
N LYS A 85 -15.64 9.31 15.43
CA LYS A 85 -16.31 9.36 16.73
C LYS A 85 -15.43 8.88 17.89
N GLY A 86 -14.27 8.30 17.60
CA GLY A 86 -13.34 7.75 18.60
C GLY A 86 -13.61 6.30 18.99
N ASP A 87 -14.57 5.63 18.33
CA ASP A 87 -14.85 4.21 18.54
C ASP A 87 -13.82 3.35 17.80
N THR A 88 -13.34 2.29 18.46
CA THR A 88 -12.39 1.34 17.86
C THR A 88 -13.10 0.51 16.80
N VAL A 89 -12.69 0.66 15.55
CA VAL A 89 -13.23 -0.10 14.41
C VAL A 89 -12.43 -1.40 14.21
N ALA A 90 -11.12 -1.37 14.48
CA ALA A 90 -10.28 -2.54 14.46
C ALA A 90 -9.07 -2.38 15.39
N ASP A 91 -8.71 -3.46 16.09
CA ASP A 91 -7.54 -3.50 16.99
C ASP A 91 -6.20 -3.59 16.23
N VAL A 92 -6.25 -3.77 14.91
CA VAL A 92 -5.07 -3.84 14.03
C VAL A 92 -5.38 -3.09 12.74
N VAL A 93 -4.49 -2.18 12.33
CA VAL A 93 -4.56 -1.54 11.01
C VAL A 93 -4.18 -2.57 9.93
N PRO A 94 -5.09 -2.93 8.98
CA PRO A 94 -4.79 -3.96 8.00
C PRO A 94 -3.83 -3.45 6.92
N GLU A 95 -2.54 -3.76 7.12
CA GLU A 95 -1.44 -3.37 6.24
C GLU A 95 -1.62 -3.91 4.81
N GLY A 96 -1.68 -3.00 3.83
CA GLY A 96 -1.80 -3.32 2.39
C GLY A 96 -3.22 -3.24 1.83
N SER A 97 -4.26 -3.33 2.65
CA SER A 97 -5.66 -3.12 2.22
C SER A 97 -6.22 -1.75 2.63
N TYR A 98 -5.64 -1.16 3.67
CA TYR A 98 -6.02 0.15 4.17
C TYR A 98 -5.34 1.26 3.34
N ASP A 99 -6.14 2.06 2.61
CA ASP A 99 -5.67 3.21 1.86
C ASP A 99 -6.07 4.51 2.56
N PHE A 100 -5.14 5.05 3.36
CA PHE A 100 -5.30 6.32 4.06
C PHE A 100 -5.68 7.48 3.12
N ARG A 101 -5.22 7.45 1.86
CA ARG A 101 -5.50 8.53 0.89
C ARG A 101 -6.95 8.52 0.45
N ASN A 102 -7.57 7.35 0.34
CA ASN A 102 -9.00 7.25 0.02
C ASN A 102 -9.83 7.63 1.25
N GLU A 103 -9.43 7.19 2.44
CA GLU A 103 -10.11 7.55 3.68
C GLU A 103 -10.05 9.05 3.99
N VAL A 104 -8.96 9.75 3.65
CA VAL A 104 -8.89 11.22 3.81
C VAL A 104 -9.82 11.95 2.83
N LYS A 105 -10.06 11.38 1.64
CA LYS A 105 -11.02 11.94 0.68
C LYS A 105 -12.47 11.68 1.10
N ASN A 106 -12.71 10.59 1.82
CA ASN A 106 -14.00 10.29 2.41
C ASN A 106 -14.24 11.25 3.59
N GLN A 107 -15.04 12.30 3.37
CA GLN A 107 -15.49 13.22 4.43
C GLN A 107 -16.67 12.65 5.25
N GLY A 108 -16.91 11.34 5.17
CA GLY A 108 -18.03 10.68 5.84
C GLY A 108 -17.80 10.47 7.33
N GLU A 109 -18.89 10.22 8.06
CA GLU A 109 -18.86 9.89 9.49
C GLU A 109 -18.25 8.52 9.80
N GLU A 110 -18.02 7.66 8.80
CA GLU A 110 -17.41 6.31 8.94
C GLU A 110 -15.91 6.31 8.57
N ARG A 111 -15.28 7.49 8.51
CA ARG A 111 -13.88 7.61 8.11
C ARG A 111 -12.98 6.94 9.15
N GLN A 112 -12.27 5.92 8.69
CA GLN A 112 -11.33 5.18 9.52
C GLN A 112 -9.99 5.91 9.60
N ILE A 113 -9.51 6.19 10.81
CA ILE A 113 -8.23 6.88 11.08
C ILE A 113 -7.29 5.90 11.80
N PRO A 114 -6.08 5.66 11.28
CA PRO A 114 -5.11 4.80 11.93
C PRO A 114 -4.35 5.63 12.97
N ILE A 115 -4.37 5.16 14.20
CA ILE A 115 -3.53 5.69 15.28
C ILE A 115 -2.53 4.60 15.66
N TYR A 116 -1.26 4.94 15.60
CA TYR A 116 -0.21 4.07 16.10
C TYR A 116 0.23 4.56 17.48
N SER A 117 0.36 3.66 18.44
CA SER A 117 0.97 3.95 19.73
C SER A 117 2.35 3.30 19.78
N TYR A 118 3.34 4.09 20.20
CA TYR A 118 4.69 3.64 20.49
C TYR A 118 4.95 3.85 21.98
N THR A 119 5.37 2.79 22.69
CA THR A 119 5.76 2.90 24.10
C THR A 119 7.26 2.78 24.18
N ASP A 120 7.91 3.85 24.64
CA ASP A 120 9.35 3.88 24.87
C ASP A 120 9.74 3.14 26.15
N GLU A 121 11.02 2.79 26.31
CA GLU A 121 11.56 2.08 27.50
C GLU A 121 11.37 2.86 28.82
N LYS A 122 10.88 4.10 28.76
CA LYS A 122 10.62 5.01 29.90
C LYS A 122 9.13 5.22 30.21
N ASP A 123 8.25 4.33 29.75
CA ASP A 123 6.79 4.39 30.00
C ASP A 123 6.09 5.61 29.36
N SER A 124 6.75 6.28 28.42
CA SER A 124 6.15 7.38 27.65
C SER A 124 5.46 6.83 26.40
N THR A 125 4.13 6.94 26.33
CA THR A 125 3.34 6.58 25.16
C THR A 125 3.27 7.74 24.17
N TYR A 126 3.74 7.51 22.96
CA TYR A 126 3.65 8.44 21.83
C TYR A 126 2.56 7.97 20.88
N TYR A 127 1.73 8.90 20.41
CA TYR A 127 0.70 8.64 19.41
C TYR A 127 1.14 9.20 18.06
N ILE A 128 1.23 8.35 17.05
CA ILE A 128 1.58 8.71 15.68
C ILE A 128 0.30 8.72 14.84
N VAL A 129 0.07 9.85 14.18
CA VAL A 129 -1.05 10.05 13.28
C VAL A 129 -0.51 10.34 11.89
N GLN A 130 -1.03 9.62 10.89
CA GLN A 130 -0.67 9.88 9.50
C GLN A 130 -1.31 11.20 9.05
N MET A 131 -0.54 12.04 8.35
CA MET A 131 -1.03 13.27 7.76
C MET A 131 -0.80 13.25 6.25
N ILE A 132 -1.78 13.73 5.49
CA ILE A 132 -1.66 13.93 4.05
C ILE A 132 -2.18 15.32 3.71
N GLY A 133 -1.40 16.05 2.92
CA GLY A 133 -1.75 17.37 2.41
C GLY A 133 -1.43 17.45 0.92
N MET A 134 -2.09 18.37 0.23
CA MET A 134 -1.76 18.74 -1.13
C MET A 134 -0.97 20.04 -1.07
N GLY A 135 0.30 19.98 -1.45
CA GLY A 135 1.19 21.15 -1.57
C GLY A 135 1.06 21.85 -2.90
#